data_AF-A0A9D7E3Q8-F1
#
_entry.id   AF-A0A9D7E3Q8-F1
#
_cell.length_a   1.000
_cell.length_b   1.000
_cell.length_c   1.000
_cell.angle_alpha   90.00
_cell.angle_beta   90.00
_cell.angle_gamma   90.00
#
_symmetry.space_group_name_H-M   'P 1'
#
loop_
_entity.id
_entity.type
_entity.pdbx_description
1 polymer ?
#
loop_
_entity_poly.entity_id
_entity_poly.type
_entity_poly.pdbx_seq_one_letter_code
_entity_poly.pdbx_strand_id
1 'polypeptide(L)'
;MRAMLNARGGEFLRKDYEFLRKDYEFLRKDYEFLRKDYEELRKDYEELRRPFNITAQDQWTDVWTFDPPAPYPGRHPCEKPVTLLSHALKASTKPGAVVLDAFMGSGATGDAALRMGRKFIGIEREPKYFDIACRRIEDAQRQLRLVD
;
A
#
# COMPACT_ATOMS: atom_id res chain seq x y z
N MET A 1 -4.78 74.05 0.41
CA MET A 1 -4.92 73.12 1.55
C MET A 1 -5.37 71.70 1.15
N ARG A 2 -6.30 71.52 0.20
CA ARG A 2 -6.80 70.19 -0.25
C ARG A 2 -5.74 69.27 -0.92
N ALA A 3 -4.74 69.82 -1.59
CA ALA A 3 -3.69 69.04 -2.27
C ALA A 3 -2.64 68.41 -1.32
N MET A 4 -2.36 69.04 -0.17
CA MET A 4 -1.40 68.51 0.82
C MET A 4 -1.98 67.36 1.67
N LEU A 5 -3.31 67.32 1.85
CA LEU A 5 -4.00 66.22 2.52
C LEU A 5 -4.01 64.94 1.65
N ASN A 6 -4.14 65.08 0.32
CA ASN A 6 -4.08 63.95 -0.62
C ASN A 6 -2.67 63.35 -0.76
N ALA A 7 -1.61 64.17 -0.69
CA ALA A 7 -0.24 63.70 -0.79
C ALA A 7 0.18 62.84 0.43
N ARG A 8 -0.20 63.26 1.64
CA ARG A 8 0.08 62.50 2.89
C ARG A 8 -0.71 61.19 3.00
N GLY A 9 -1.94 61.15 2.51
CA GLY A 9 -2.74 59.92 2.45
C GLY A 9 -2.18 58.88 1.48
N GLY A 10 -1.61 59.32 0.35
CA GLY A 10 -0.99 58.43 -0.64
C GLY A 10 0.33 57.80 -0.19
N GLU A 11 1.17 58.53 0.56
CA GLU A 11 2.39 57.96 1.17
C GLU A 11 2.08 56.98 2.30
N PHE A 12 1.04 57.24 3.09
CA PHE A 12 0.58 56.35 4.15
C PHE A 12 0.07 55.02 3.57
N LEU A 13 -0.82 55.08 2.58
CA LEU A 13 -1.32 53.88 1.88
C LEU A 13 -0.22 53.08 1.18
N ARG A 14 0.83 53.73 0.65
CA ARG A 14 1.99 53.01 0.08
C ARG A 14 2.81 52.28 1.14
N LYS A 15 3.06 52.91 2.29
CA LYS A 15 3.79 52.28 3.40
C LYS A 15 3.02 51.10 3.98
N ASP A 16 1.71 51.24 4.14
CA ASP A 16 0.83 50.15 4.60
C ASP A 16 0.81 49.00 3.58
N TYR A 17 0.79 49.30 2.28
CA TYR A 17 0.87 48.29 1.22
C TYR A 17 2.23 47.57 1.19
N GLU A 18 3.34 48.29 1.34
CA GLU A 18 4.67 47.69 1.43
C GLU A 18 4.84 46.81 2.66
N PHE A 19 4.27 47.22 3.79
CA PHE A 19 4.22 46.43 5.02
C PHE A 19 3.41 45.14 4.82
N LEU A 20 2.17 45.26 4.33
CA LEU A 20 1.30 44.11 4.07
C LEU A 20 1.91 43.14 3.04
N ARG A 21 2.62 43.65 2.04
CA ARG A 21 3.34 42.83 1.06
C ARG A 21 4.47 42.04 1.72
N LYS A 22 5.26 42.66 2.59
CA LYS A 22 6.35 41.98 3.32
C LYS A 22 5.80 40.90 4.26
N ASP A 23 4.73 41.21 4.97
CA ASP A 23 4.04 40.24 5.83
C ASP A 23 3.46 39.06 5.03
N TYR A 24 2.89 39.34 3.85
CA TYR A 24 2.42 38.30 2.93
C TYR A 24 3.57 37.43 2.40
N GLU A 25 4.71 38.04 2.02
CA GLU A 25 5.90 37.31 1.57
C GLU A 25 6.49 36.43 2.68
N PHE A 26 6.47 36.90 3.93
CA PHE A 26 6.88 36.14 5.11
C PHE A 26 5.92 34.96 5.35
N LEU A 27 4.62 35.23 5.45
CA LEU A 27 3.59 34.20 5.68
C LEU A 27 3.59 33.14 4.58
N ARG A 28 3.84 33.53 3.32
CA ARG A 28 3.97 32.59 2.20
C ARG A 28 5.16 31.66 2.39
N LYS A 29 6.33 32.17 2.80
CA LYS A 29 7.52 31.35 3.05
C LYS A 29 7.30 30.37 4.21
N ASP A 30 6.69 30.83 5.29
CA ASP A 30 6.33 29.98 6.43
C ASP A 30 5.33 28.89 6.01
N TYR A 31 4.35 29.22 5.16
CA TYR A 31 3.43 28.25 4.59
C TYR A 31 4.13 27.21 3.69
N GLU A 32 5.05 27.65 2.83
CA GLU A 32 5.83 26.75 1.96
C GLU A 32 6.69 25.79 2.79
N PHE A 33 7.31 26.28 3.88
CA PHE A 33 8.05 25.45 4.83
C PHE A 33 7.15 24.44 5.54
N LEU A 34 6.06 24.91 6.16
CA LEU A 34 5.12 24.04 6.87
C LEU A 34 4.49 22.99 5.96
N ARG A 35 4.19 23.35 4.70
CA ARG A 35 3.69 22.41 3.69
C ARG A 35 4.71 21.31 3.41
N LYS A 36 5.99 21.66 3.30
CA LYS A 36 7.06 20.68 3.06
C LYS A 36 7.20 19.73 4.26
N ASP A 37 7.25 20.25 5.47
CA ASP A 37 7.30 19.44 6.69
C ASP A 37 6.09 18.50 6.80
N TYR A 38 4.90 19.00 6.45
CA TYR A 38 3.68 18.17 6.38
C TYR A 38 3.78 17.08 5.31
N GLU A 39 4.29 17.40 4.12
CA GLU A 39 4.46 16.42 3.03
C GLU A 39 5.49 15.34 3.41
N GLU A 40 6.55 15.68 4.13
CA GLU A 40 7.53 14.73 4.67
C GLU A 40 6.90 13.83 5.75
N LEU A 41 6.26 14.43 6.76
CA LEU A 41 5.58 13.68 7.82
C LEU A 41 4.49 12.76 7.29
N ARG A 42 3.76 13.21 6.26
CA ARG A 42 2.74 12.40 5.58
C ARG A 42 3.36 11.18 4.89
N LYS A 43 4.50 11.31 4.22
CA LYS A 43 5.19 10.18 3.58
C LYS A 43 5.65 9.17 4.62
N ASP A 44 6.24 9.63 5.71
CA ASP A 44 6.68 8.76 6.80
C ASP A 44 5.49 8.01 7.41
N TYR A 45 4.38 8.71 7.64
CA TYR A 45 3.14 8.10 8.11
C TYR A 45 2.60 7.06 7.12
N GLU A 46 2.53 7.38 5.83
CA GLU A 46 2.06 6.45 4.78
C GLU A 46 2.97 5.22 4.65
N GLU A 47 4.28 5.38 4.87
CA GLU A 47 5.23 4.28 4.84
C GLU A 47 5.05 3.33 6.04
N LEU A 48 4.93 3.90 7.25
CA LEU A 48 4.75 3.17 8.51
C LEU A 48 3.36 2.53 8.64
N ARG A 49 2.35 3.11 7.98
CA ARG A 49 0.98 2.59 8.04
C ARG A 49 0.92 1.18 7.44
N ARG A 50 0.25 0.29 8.17
CA ARG A 50 -0.08 -1.05 7.67
C ARG A 50 -0.90 -0.92 6.38
N PRO A 51 -0.53 -1.62 5.30
CA PRO A 51 -1.32 -1.60 4.07
C PRO A 51 -2.73 -2.12 4.35
N PHE A 52 -3.71 -1.47 3.70
CA PHE A 52 -5.10 -1.93 3.66
C PHE A 52 -5.64 -1.61 2.26
N ASN A 53 -5.32 -2.49 1.30
CA ASN A 53 -5.57 -2.23 -0.13
C ASN A 53 -6.86 -2.90 -0.63
N ILE A 54 -7.96 -2.74 0.12
CA ILE A 54 -9.29 -3.26 -0.22
C ILE A 54 -10.19 -2.09 -0.63
N THR A 55 -10.98 -2.31 -1.68
CA THR A 55 -11.93 -1.33 -2.22
C THR A 55 -13.37 -1.79 -2.02
N ALA A 56 -14.36 -0.94 -2.31
CA ALA A 56 -15.77 -1.31 -2.24
C ALA A 56 -16.16 -2.45 -3.20
N GLN A 57 -15.33 -2.72 -4.22
CA GLN A 57 -15.49 -3.82 -5.17
C GLN A 57 -14.99 -5.17 -4.62
N ASP A 58 -14.23 -5.16 -3.53
CA ASP A 58 -13.74 -6.35 -2.85
C ASP A 58 -14.70 -6.77 -1.72
N GLN A 59 -14.54 -7.98 -1.17
CA GLN A 59 -15.26 -8.43 0.03
C GLN A 59 -14.72 -7.69 1.27
N TRP A 60 -15.16 -6.46 1.47
CA TRP A 60 -14.60 -5.51 2.45
C TRP A 60 -15.09 -5.67 3.89
N THR A 61 -16.02 -6.58 4.15
CA THR A 61 -16.56 -6.86 5.49
C THR A 61 -15.74 -7.96 6.19
N ASP A 62 -16.08 -8.29 7.43
CA ASP A 62 -15.44 -9.37 8.19
C ASP A 62 -15.96 -10.78 7.84
N VAL A 63 -16.89 -10.88 6.88
CA VAL A 63 -17.48 -12.15 6.43
C VAL A 63 -17.15 -12.35 4.96
N TRP A 64 -16.26 -13.30 4.67
CA TRP A 64 -15.82 -13.61 3.32
C TRP A 64 -16.37 -14.95 2.83
N THR A 65 -16.76 -14.98 1.56
CA THR A 65 -17.27 -16.15 0.86
C THR A 65 -16.31 -16.52 -0.27
N PHE A 66 -15.75 -17.71 -0.20
CA PHE A 66 -14.88 -18.28 -1.23
C PHE A 66 -15.22 -19.74 -1.45
N ASP A 67 -15.20 -20.18 -2.70
CA ASP A 67 -15.38 -21.59 -3.01
C ASP A 67 -14.21 -22.43 -2.49
N PRO A 68 -14.49 -23.63 -1.94
CA PRO A 68 -13.43 -24.54 -1.52
C PRO A 68 -12.63 -25.03 -2.75
N PRO A 69 -11.35 -25.38 -2.56
CA PRO A 69 -10.56 -25.95 -3.66
C PRO A 69 -11.19 -27.25 -4.17
N ALA A 70 -11.19 -27.45 -5.49
CA ALA A 70 -11.66 -28.68 -6.09
C ALA A 70 -10.86 -29.90 -5.57
N PRO A 71 -11.51 -31.06 -5.41
CA PRO A 71 -10.82 -32.28 -4.98
C PRO A 71 -9.90 -32.81 -6.09
N TYR A 72 -8.74 -33.33 -5.71
CA TYR A 72 -7.80 -34.00 -6.62
C TYR A 72 -6.99 -35.08 -5.87
N PRO A 73 -6.43 -36.09 -6.57
CA PRO A 73 -5.66 -37.15 -5.94
C PRO A 73 -4.42 -36.62 -5.19
N GLY A 74 -4.22 -37.07 -3.95
CA GLY A 74 -3.08 -36.65 -3.14
C GLY A 74 -3.19 -35.25 -2.52
N ARG A 75 -4.36 -34.62 -2.60
CA ARG A 75 -4.65 -33.30 -2.00
C ARG A 75 -4.35 -33.26 -0.50
N HIS A 76 -3.81 -32.13 -0.04
CA HIS A 76 -3.67 -31.85 1.39
C HIS A 76 -5.07 -31.71 2.04
N PRO A 77 -5.36 -32.41 3.16
CA PRO A 77 -6.71 -32.46 3.74
C PRO A 77 -7.33 -31.09 4.02
N CYS A 78 -6.52 -30.14 4.51
CA CYS A 78 -6.94 -28.80 4.91
C CYS A 78 -6.39 -27.70 3.99
N GLU A 79 -6.35 -27.96 2.68
CA GLU A 79 -5.93 -26.94 1.71
C GLU A 79 -6.90 -25.75 1.66
N LYS A 80 -6.35 -24.54 1.76
CA LYS A 80 -7.09 -23.28 1.69
C LYS A 80 -7.23 -22.81 0.23
N PRO A 81 -8.35 -22.16 -0.16
CA PRO A 81 -8.49 -21.54 -1.49
C PRO A 81 -7.40 -20.49 -1.76
N VAL A 82 -6.82 -20.53 -2.95
CA VAL A 82 -5.86 -19.51 -3.40
C VAL A 82 -6.53 -18.14 -3.49
N THR A 83 -7.80 -18.07 -3.87
CA THR A 83 -8.59 -16.83 -3.94
C THR A 83 -8.73 -16.15 -2.58
N LEU A 84 -8.99 -16.92 -1.52
CA LEU A 84 -9.02 -16.43 -0.14
C LEU A 84 -7.66 -15.85 0.26
N LEU A 85 -6.58 -16.57 -0.02
CA LEU A 85 -5.24 -16.14 0.36
C LEU A 85 -4.82 -14.90 -0.44
N SER A 86 -5.13 -14.83 -1.74
CA SER A 86 -4.89 -13.65 -2.57
C SER A 86 -5.63 -12.43 -2.04
N HIS A 87 -6.87 -12.59 -1.57
CA HIS A 87 -7.63 -11.51 -0.94
C HIS A 87 -6.94 -11.01 0.34
N ALA A 88 -6.55 -11.92 1.25
CA ALA A 88 -5.85 -11.57 2.47
C ALA A 88 -4.50 -10.88 2.21
N LEU A 89 -3.74 -11.36 1.23
CA LEU A 89 -2.47 -10.76 0.81
C LEU A 89 -2.67 -9.39 0.15
N LYS A 90 -3.72 -9.21 -0.67
CA LYS A 90 -4.07 -7.91 -1.25
C LYS A 90 -4.31 -6.89 -0.15
N ALA A 91 -5.13 -7.25 0.83
CA ALA A 91 -5.44 -6.40 1.97
C ALA A 91 -4.17 -6.02 2.74
N SER A 92 -3.31 -7.00 3.05
CA SER A 92 -2.33 -6.88 4.13
C SER A 92 -0.87 -6.73 3.67
N THR A 93 -0.59 -6.65 2.37
CA THR A 93 0.79 -6.54 1.84
C THR A 93 0.94 -5.46 0.77
N LYS A 94 2.13 -4.86 0.72
CA LYS A 94 2.57 -4.01 -0.40
C LYS A 94 3.07 -4.90 -1.54
N PRO A 95 3.02 -4.46 -2.81
CA PRO A 95 3.68 -5.15 -3.92
C PRO A 95 5.17 -5.42 -3.63
N GLY A 96 5.70 -6.56 -4.06
CA GLY A 96 7.09 -6.95 -3.82
C GLY A 96 7.42 -7.36 -2.37
N ALA A 97 6.46 -7.32 -1.44
CA ALA A 97 6.66 -7.76 -0.06
C ALA A 97 7.04 -9.25 0.02
N VAL A 98 7.67 -9.64 1.13
CA VAL A 98 7.95 -11.04 1.46
C VAL A 98 6.81 -11.59 2.31
N VAL A 99 6.24 -12.72 1.89
CA VAL A 99 5.20 -13.45 2.60
C VAL A 99 5.81 -14.69 3.24
N LEU A 100 5.62 -14.86 4.54
CA LEU A 100 6.03 -16.05 5.29
C LEU A 100 4.80 -16.90 5.61
N ASP A 101 4.86 -18.20 5.32
CA ASP A 101 3.93 -19.20 5.83
C ASP A 101 4.72 -20.33 6.51
N ALA A 102 4.70 -20.36 7.84
CA ALA A 102 5.43 -21.35 8.63
C ALA A 102 4.74 -22.73 8.69
N PHE A 103 3.54 -22.85 8.12
CA PHE A 103 2.73 -24.06 8.08
C PHE A 103 2.10 -24.19 6.69
N MET A 104 2.94 -24.11 5.66
CA MET A 104 2.47 -23.85 4.29
C MET A 104 1.59 -24.97 3.70
N GLY A 105 1.63 -26.18 4.27
CA GLY A 105 0.85 -27.31 3.79
C GLY A 105 1.13 -27.58 2.32
N SER A 106 0.09 -27.50 1.48
CA SER A 106 0.23 -27.64 0.02
C SER A 106 0.75 -26.40 -0.71
N GLY A 107 1.20 -25.35 -0.01
CA GLY A 107 1.83 -24.18 -0.62
C GLY A 107 0.87 -23.19 -1.28
N ALA A 108 -0.43 -23.22 -0.94
CA ALA A 108 -1.43 -22.31 -1.50
C ALA A 108 -1.10 -20.82 -1.25
N THR A 109 -0.50 -20.50 -0.10
CA THR A 109 -0.05 -19.13 0.24
C THR A 109 1.07 -18.67 -0.69
N GLY A 110 1.99 -19.57 -1.03
CA GLY A 110 3.08 -19.28 -1.96
C GLY A 110 2.61 -19.05 -3.38
N ASP A 111 1.66 -19.86 -3.86
CA ASP A 111 1.01 -19.66 -5.16
C ASP A 111 0.34 -18.28 -5.24
N ALA A 112 -0.48 -17.94 -4.24
CA ALA A 112 -1.12 -16.62 -4.14
C ALA A 112 -0.09 -15.47 -4.13
N ALA A 113 0.95 -15.58 -3.30
CA ALA A 113 1.99 -14.56 -3.19
C ALA A 113 2.69 -14.32 -4.53
N LEU A 114 3.12 -15.39 -5.22
CA LEU A 114 3.83 -15.29 -6.49
C LEU A 114 2.97 -14.69 -7.60
N ARG A 115 1.72 -15.17 -7.78
CA ARG A 115 0.78 -14.63 -8.78
C ARG A 115 0.53 -13.14 -8.61
N MET A 116 0.67 -12.66 -7.38
CA MET A 116 0.48 -11.27 -7.00
C MET A 116 1.78 -10.45 -7.04
N GLY A 117 2.91 -11.01 -7.49
CA GLY A 117 4.19 -10.31 -7.53
C GLY A 117 4.80 -10.04 -6.15
N ARG A 118 4.56 -10.94 -5.18
CA ARG A 118 5.22 -10.96 -3.87
C ARG A 118 6.27 -12.07 -3.84
N LYS A 119 7.23 -11.97 -2.93
CA LYS A 119 8.19 -13.03 -2.61
C LYS A 119 7.58 -13.95 -1.56
N PHE A 120 8.02 -15.21 -1.50
CA PHE A 120 7.47 -16.20 -0.58
C PHE A 120 8.56 -17.00 0.13
N ILE A 121 8.35 -17.26 1.42
CA ILE A 121 9.12 -18.19 2.25
C ILE A 121 8.11 -19.15 2.89
N GLY A 122 8.30 -20.44 2.68
CA GLY A 122 7.42 -21.49 3.19
C GLY A 122 8.18 -22.50 4.04
N ILE A 123 7.57 -22.91 5.15
CA ILE A 123 8.07 -24.00 6.00
C ILE A 123 6.97 -25.06 6.09
N GLU A 124 7.32 -26.31 5.82
CA GLU A 124 6.46 -27.47 6.01
C GLU A 124 7.30 -28.61 6.60
N ARG A 125 6.77 -29.26 7.62
CA ARG A 125 7.47 -30.31 8.36
C ARG A 125 7.33 -31.66 7.66
N GLU A 126 6.17 -31.95 7.08
CA GLU A 126 5.90 -33.25 6.47
C GLU A 126 6.44 -33.30 5.03
N PRO A 127 7.42 -34.17 4.73
CA PRO A 127 8.07 -34.19 3.41
C PRO A 127 7.09 -34.36 2.25
N LYS A 128 6.07 -35.18 2.43
CA LYS A 128 5.01 -35.39 1.45
C LYS A 128 4.31 -34.09 1.03
N TYR A 129 3.98 -33.22 2.00
CA TYR A 129 3.31 -31.95 1.72
C TYR A 129 4.29 -30.89 1.24
N PHE A 130 5.52 -30.91 1.74
CA PHE A 130 6.60 -30.08 1.24
C PHE A 130 6.83 -30.29 -0.27
N ASP A 131 6.88 -31.55 -0.72
CA ASP A 131 7.04 -31.88 -2.16
C ASP A 131 5.87 -31.35 -3.01
N ILE A 132 4.63 -31.45 -2.49
CA ILE A 132 3.43 -30.91 -3.15
C ILE A 132 3.54 -29.38 -3.26
N ALA A 133 3.93 -28.71 -2.18
CA ALA A 133 4.11 -27.26 -2.14
C ALA A 133 5.18 -26.80 -3.12
N CYS A 134 6.34 -27.47 -3.17
CA CYS A 134 7.42 -27.15 -4.12
C CYS A 134 6.93 -27.22 -5.56
N ARG A 135 6.26 -28.31 -5.95
CA ARG A 135 5.71 -28.46 -7.32
C ARG A 135 4.74 -27.33 -7.67
N ARG A 136 3.80 -27.02 -6.76
CA ARG A 136 2.83 -25.93 -6.95
C ARG A 136 3.53 -24.58 -7.12
N ILE A 137 4.52 -24.28 -6.29
CA ILE A 137 5.27 -23.02 -6.32
C ILE A 137 6.08 -22.92 -7.63
N GLU A 138 6.74 -23.99 -8.05
CA GLU A 138 7.45 -24.05 -9.32
C GLU A 138 6.50 -23.83 -10.51
N ASP A 139 5.31 -24.43 -10.50
CA ASP A 139 4.30 -24.22 -11.53
C ASP A 139 3.85 -22.76 -11.59
N ALA A 140 3.61 -22.13 -10.44
CA ALA A 140 3.27 -20.70 -10.38
C ALA A 140 4.41 -19.83 -10.95
N GLN A 141 5.66 -20.12 -10.60
CA GLN A 141 6.82 -19.42 -11.15
C GLN A 141 7.01 -19.65 -12.66
N ARG A 142 6.72 -20.85 -13.16
CA ARG A 142 6.74 -21.15 -14.60
C ARG A 142 5.69 -20.33 -15.34
N GLN A 143 4.47 -20.25 -14.83
CA GLN A 143 3.39 -19.48 -15.45
C GLN A 143 3.72 -17.99 -15.55
N LEU A 144 4.34 -17.40 -14.53
CA LEU A 144 4.75 -16.00 -14.55
C LEU A 144 5.79 -15.71 -15.64
N ARG A 145 6.78 -16.59 -15.81
CA ARG A 145 7.84 -16.42 -16.83
C ARG A 145 7.36 -16.54 -18.28
N LEU A 146 6.16 -17.08 -18.51
CA LEU A 146 5.59 -17.19 -19.86
C LEU A 146 4.89 -15.91 -20.32
N VAL A 147 4.58 -14.99 -19.40
CA VAL A 147 3.84 -13.74 -19.67
C VAL A 147 4.74 -12.49 -19.61
N ASP A 148 6.02 -12.66 -19.24
CA ASP A 148 7.08 -11.64 -19.31
C ASP A 148 7.74 -11.62 -20.70
#